data_AF-A0A6A3VGM9-F1
#
_entry.id   AF-A0A6A3VGM9-F1
#
_cell.length_a   1.000
_cell.length_b   1.000
_cell.length_c   1.000
_cell.angle_alpha   90.00
_cell.angle_beta   90.00
_cell.angle_gamma   90.00
#
_symmetry.space_group_name_H-M   'P 1'
#
loop_
_entity.id
_entity.type
_entity.pdbx_description
1 polymer ?
#
loop_
_entity_poly.entity_id
_entity_poly.type
_entity_poly.pdbx_seq_one_letter_code
_entity_poly.pdbx_strand_id
1 'polypeptide(L)'
;MTDPVMAAALALLLDFRKAYDSVDREFLYASLLWLGFPTTYVNAMRGMHEGTRVRFLANGYRSRWVAVTCGIRQGCPLAPLLFLFVLEALYRRIDQEPKLSGIVLRSAAGSVRLKVGGYADDTASYVSTIAEVILVMTITRIFASASGLRLNEEKTLVIALNPESIQKMGPLPAPLRLQAITKLSRYLGLQVGSVQDPDYTWQVARTQLVARLALATRKTLTVDQRSLIAMAIVIPKLLYIGRHQWPSKGTIQAFQKMIKNYIWHGRFTECDVGGRAWLNQHVATLPRQQGGLAVPDLKMELLALAAVTVNNWAVDSDPDTQILGDVLAGCQTVGLSVCNSFGGVSPAASKAAMVVALHCTLYFRGPVVATWYGRRMTLDTQPLQGPLSRQYQATEETLHGDFCSEWVPYMALEELKLFTETGVARGIKSTMRALCRNGTLVKDVLHWRWLAKGGMLVTVLVDKFTRTIRRQAERLMVLILLNFPQLLRHGEHSGRIRYERSGPCAGSTLY
;
A
#
# COMPACT_ATOMS: atom_id res chain seq x y z
N MET A 1 -22.55 7.16 12.95
CA MET A 1 -21.50 7.36 13.96
C MET A 1 -22.13 8.00 15.19
N THR A 2 -22.26 7.25 16.28
CA THR A 2 -22.86 7.69 17.56
C THR A 2 -21.82 7.62 18.68
N ASP A 3 -20.54 7.85 18.38
CA ASP A 3 -19.51 7.90 19.42
C ASP A 3 -19.49 9.31 20.02
N PRO A 4 -19.93 9.50 21.29
CA PRO A 4 -19.96 10.81 21.93
C PRO A 4 -18.58 11.45 22.03
N VAL A 5 -17.50 10.66 22.02
CA VAL A 5 -16.12 11.16 22.05
C VAL A 5 -15.74 11.87 20.74
N MET A 6 -16.34 11.45 19.62
CA MET A 6 -16.12 12.07 18.30
C MET A 6 -17.08 13.23 18.03
N ALA A 7 -17.98 13.55 18.97
CA ALA A 7 -18.97 14.59 18.76
C ALA A 7 -18.31 15.94 18.45
N ALA A 8 -17.36 16.40 19.26
CA ALA A 8 -16.69 17.70 19.05
C ALA A 8 -15.35 17.59 18.28
N ALA A 9 -15.11 16.48 17.57
CA ALA A 9 -13.83 16.22 16.94
C ALA A 9 -13.55 17.16 15.76
N LEU A 10 -12.33 17.68 15.69
CA LEU A 10 -11.83 18.57 14.66
C LEU A 10 -10.52 18.04 14.06
N ALA A 11 -10.32 18.31 12.77
CA ALA A 11 -9.03 18.20 12.10
C ALA A 11 -8.49 19.60 11.79
N LEU A 12 -7.25 19.86 12.19
CA LEU A 12 -6.50 21.08 11.94
C LEU A 12 -5.44 20.78 10.89
N LEU A 13 -5.65 21.25 9.67
CA LEU A 13 -4.69 21.13 8.58
C LEU A 13 -3.77 22.35 8.64
N LEU A 14 -2.60 22.18 9.25
CA LEU A 14 -1.60 23.20 9.51
C LEU A 14 -0.82 23.54 8.24
N ASP A 15 -0.75 24.82 7.88
CA ASP A 15 0.01 25.33 6.72
C ASP A 15 1.26 26.07 7.19
N PHE A 16 2.46 25.60 6.86
CA PHE A 16 3.71 26.31 7.18
C PHE A 16 4.17 27.19 6.01
N ARG A 17 4.48 28.45 6.28
CA ARG A 17 4.96 29.39 5.25
C ARG A 17 6.38 29.02 4.83
N LYS A 18 6.59 28.81 3.52
CA LYS A 18 7.91 28.60 2.90
C LYS A 18 8.76 27.62 3.72
N ALA A 19 8.21 26.43 3.97
CA ALA A 19 8.69 25.53 5.01
C ALA A 19 10.20 25.23 4.89
N TYR A 20 10.66 24.74 3.74
CA TYR A 20 12.08 24.46 3.50
C TYR A 20 13.01 25.67 3.65
N ASP A 21 12.56 26.84 3.22
CA ASP A 21 13.38 28.05 3.20
C ASP A 21 13.51 28.71 4.58
N SER A 22 12.63 28.35 5.52
CA SER A 22 12.49 29.04 6.82
C SER A 22 13.14 28.30 7.99
N VAL A 23 13.54 27.03 7.81
CA VAL A 23 14.12 26.20 8.88
C VAL A 23 15.38 26.85 9.45
N ASP A 24 15.44 27.02 10.77
CA ASP A 24 16.66 27.38 11.46
C ASP A 24 17.67 26.23 11.42
N ARG A 25 18.90 26.52 10.99
CA ARG A 25 19.92 25.50 10.76
C ARG A 25 20.45 24.92 12.06
N GLU A 26 20.60 25.73 13.11
CA GLU A 26 21.04 25.23 14.41
C GLU A 26 19.99 24.33 15.03
N PHE A 27 18.71 24.69 14.89
CA PHE A 27 17.61 23.80 15.28
C PHE A 27 17.67 22.47 14.52
N LEU A 28 17.85 22.48 13.19
CA LEU A 28 18.02 21.26 12.39
C LEU A 28 19.16 20.39 12.92
N TYR A 29 20.34 20.96 13.17
CA TYR A 29 21.48 20.20 13.68
C TYR A 29 21.23 19.66 15.10
N ALA A 30 20.60 20.45 15.95
CA ALA A 30 20.19 20.02 17.29
C ALA A 30 19.16 18.87 17.22
N SER A 31 18.19 18.92 16.30
CA SER A 31 17.22 17.84 16.08
C SER A 31 17.92 16.55 15.65
N LEU A 32 18.91 16.63 14.74
CA LEU A 32 19.68 15.45 14.33
C LEU A 32 20.46 14.85 15.51
N LEU A 33 21.16 15.67 16.30
CA LEU A 33 21.87 15.18 17.49
C LEU A 33 20.91 14.54 18.50
N TRP A 34 19.75 15.16 18.73
CA TRP A 34 18.73 14.64 19.62
C TRP A 34 18.15 13.31 19.16
N LEU A 35 18.01 13.11 17.84
CA LEU A 35 17.62 11.82 17.24
C LEU A 35 18.72 10.75 17.28
N GLY A 36 19.91 11.07 17.81
CA GLY A 36 21.01 10.14 17.97
C GLY A 36 21.96 10.04 16.78
N PHE A 37 21.92 10.99 15.84
CA PHE A 37 22.87 10.99 14.73
C PHE A 37 24.31 11.28 15.21
N PRO A 38 25.33 10.58 14.69
CA PRO A 38 26.71 10.83 15.05
C PRO A 38 27.13 12.29 14.77
N THR A 39 27.95 12.85 15.65
CA THR A 39 28.45 14.23 15.51
C THR A 39 29.19 14.45 14.18
N THR A 40 29.90 13.43 13.69
CA THR A 40 30.57 13.45 12.37
C THR A 40 29.58 13.65 11.23
N TYR A 41 28.42 12.98 11.27
CA TYR A 41 27.34 13.15 10.30
C TYR A 41 26.76 14.56 10.36
N VAL A 42 26.47 15.06 11.56
CA VAL A 42 25.91 16.41 11.76
C VAL A 42 26.88 17.49 11.29
N ASN A 43 28.18 17.33 11.53
CA ASN A 43 29.21 18.23 11.04
C ASN A 43 29.31 18.23 9.50
N ALA A 44 29.17 17.06 8.87
CA ALA A 44 29.09 16.98 7.41
C ALA A 44 27.85 17.74 6.90
N MET A 45 26.69 17.57 7.54
CA MET A 45 25.47 18.32 7.20
C MET A 45 25.66 19.83 7.37
N ARG A 46 26.33 20.26 8.44
CA ARG A 46 26.69 21.66 8.69
C ARG A 46 27.57 22.21 7.57
N GLY A 47 28.63 21.49 7.19
CA GLY A 47 29.53 21.87 6.10
C GLY A 47 28.82 22.02 4.74
N MET A 48 27.75 21.27 4.47
CA MET A 48 26.97 21.43 3.23
C MET A 48 26.19 22.76 3.15
N HIS A 49 25.85 23.35 4.29
CA HIS A 49 25.07 24.58 4.37
C HIS A 49 25.95 25.81 4.63
N GLU A 50 27.11 25.62 5.23
CA GLU A 50 28.06 26.67 5.54
C GLU A 50 28.45 27.49 4.30
N GLY A 51 28.55 28.80 4.47
CA GLY A 51 28.92 29.71 3.38
C GLY A 51 27.91 29.80 2.22
N THR A 52 26.70 29.24 2.34
CA THR A 52 25.69 29.32 1.28
C THR A 52 25.34 30.77 0.98
N ARG A 53 25.48 31.17 -0.29
CA ARG A 53 25.13 32.50 -0.80
C ARG A 53 24.25 32.38 -2.03
N VAL A 54 23.31 33.30 -2.18
CA VAL A 54 22.42 33.42 -3.35
C VAL A 54 22.54 34.81 -3.97
N ARG A 55 22.18 34.94 -5.23
CA ARG A 55 21.96 36.22 -5.90
C ARG A 55 20.81 36.07 -6.87
N PHE A 56 20.06 37.14 -7.06
CA PHE A 56 18.89 37.14 -7.92
C PHE A 56 19.30 37.53 -9.34
N LEU A 57 18.71 36.87 -10.33
CA LEU A 57 18.84 37.24 -11.74
C LEU A 57 17.52 37.87 -12.18
N ALA A 58 17.56 39.15 -12.54
CA ALA A 58 16.41 39.89 -13.04
C ALA A 58 16.80 40.54 -14.37
N ASN A 59 16.09 40.19 -15.45
CA ASN A 59 16.33 40.74 -16.81
C ASN A 59 17.79 40.63 -17.27
N GLY A 60 18.48 39.53 -16.96
CA GLY A 60 19.89 39.33 -17.30
C GLY A 60 20.90 39.96 -16.34
N TYR A 61 20.46 40.80 -15.40
CA TYR A 61 21.30 41.44 -14.40
C TYR A 61 21.31 40.65 -13.09
N ARG A 62 22.50 40.50 -12.51
CA ARG A 62 22.74 39.78 -11.26
C ARG A 62 22.79 40.76 -10.10
N SER A 63 22.05 40.48 -9.02
CA SER A 63 22.18 41.22 -7.77
C SER A 63 23.54 40.97 -7.10
N ARG A 64 23.83 41.75 -6.05
CA ARG A 64 24.87 41.38 -5.07
C ARG A 64 24.59 40.01 -4.46
N TRP A 65 25.64 39.35 -4.00
CA TRP A 65 25.52 38.13 -3.20
C TRP A 65 24.87 38.44 -1.86
N VAL A 66 23.99 37.54 -1.43
CA VAL A 66 23.30 37.57 -0.14
C VAL A 66 23.58 36.24 0.56
N ALA A 67 24.03 36.30 1.81
CA ALA A 67 24.23 35.11 2.62
C ALA A 67 22.87 34.48 2.97
N VAL A 68 22.79 33.15 2.88
CA VAL A 68 21.63 32.38 3.29
C VAL A 68 21.93 31.76 4.64
N THR A 69 21.28 32.28 5.68
CA THR A 69 21.50 31.90 7.08
C THR A 69 20.52 30.83 7.57
N CYS A 70 19.36 30.70 6.93
CA CYS A 70 18.34 29.71 7.24
C CYS A 70 17.96 28.88 6.01
N GLY A 71 17.12 27.88 6.23
CA GLY A 71 16.59 27.00 5.22
C GLY A 71 17.54 25.89 4.81
N ILE A 72 16.90 24.85 4.25
CA ILE A 72 17.56 23.69 3.66
C ILE A 72 17.71 23.95 2.17
N ARG A 73 18.87 23.64 1.61
CA ARG A 73 19.19 23.95 0.21
C ARG A 73 18.22 23.26 -0.75
N GLN A 74 17.43 24.02 -1.50
CA GLN A 74 16.56 23.49 -2.54
C GLN A 74 17.38 22.76 -3.63
N GLY A 75 16.85 21.64 -4.11
CA GLY A 75 17.55 20.74 -5.04
C GLY A 75 18.57 19.80 -4.37
N CYS A 76 18.76 19.90 -3.04
CA CYS A 76 19.49 18.88 -2.29
C CYS A 76 18.62 17.61 -2.19
N PRO A 77 19.13 16.43 -2.60
CA PRO A 77 18.38 15.17 -2.47
C PRO A 77 17.99 14.84 -1.02
N LEU A 78 18.75 15.34 -0.03
CA LEU A 78 18.48 15.14 1.39
C LEU A 78 17.48 16.14 1.97
N ALA A 79 17.12 17.21 1.25
CA ALA A 79 16.28 18.26 1.81
C ALA A 79 14.93 17.77 2.36
N PRO A 80 14.17 16.90 1.65
CA PRO A 80 12.93 16.35 2.18
C PRO A 80 13.12 15.58 3.49
N LEU A 81 14.17 14.77 3.57
CA LEU A 81 14.44 13.96 4.76
C LEU A 81 14.88 14.81 5.95
N LEU A 82 15.78 15.78 5.73
CA LEU A 82 16.20 16.73 6.75
C LEU A 82 15.02 17.54 7.30
N PHE A 83 14.08 17.89 6.43
CA PHE A 83 12.87 18.59 6.84
C PHE A 83 11.96 17.72 7.70
N LEU A 84 11.80 16.42 7.37
CA LEU A 84 11.05 15.48 8.20
C LEU A 84 11.65 15.34 9.61
N PHE A 85 12.98 15.33 9.75
CA PHE A 85 13.61 15.28 11.08
C PHE A 85 13.34 16.51 11.94
N VAL A 86 13.16 17.68 11.32
CA VAL A 86 12.75 18.89 12.02
C VAL A 86 11.30 18.78 12.49
N LEU A 87 10.40 18.28 11.63
CA LEU A 87 8.99 18.06 12.00
C LEU A 87 8.78 16.96 13.04
N GLU A 88 9.67 15.97 13.10
CA GLU A 88 9.61 14.90 14.11
C GLU A 88 9.59 15.45 15.54
N ALA A 89 10.30 16.55 15.80
CA ALA A 89 10.28 17.23 17.10
C ALA A 89 8.88 17.78 17.44
N LEU A 90 8.17 18.35 16.45
CA LEU A 90 6.79 18.79 16.60
C LEU A 90 5.86 17.61 16.84
N TYR A 91 5.97 16.56 16.03
CA TYR A 91 5.08 15.40 16.10
C TYR A 91 5.19 14.68 17.43
N ARG A 92 6.42 14.41 17.90
CA ARG A 92 6.63 13.80 19.23
C ARG A 92 6.13 14.69 20.35
N ARG A 93 6.30 16.01 20.27
CA ARG A 93 5.80 16.93 21.31
C ARG A 93 4.28 16.94 21.38
N ILE A 94 3.59 16.88 20.24
CA ILE A 94 2.13 16.76 20.18
C ILE A 94 1.69 15.38 20.70
N ASP A 95 2.35 14.31 20.25
CA ASP A 95 1.95 12.95 20.58
C ASP A 95 2.11 12.64 22.08
N GLN A 96 3.19 13.14 22.68
CA GLN A 96 3.49 13.00 24.12
C GLN A 96 2.69 13.96 25.01
N GLU A 97 1.91 14.90 24.47
CA GLU A 97 1.10 15.81 25.30
C GLU A 97 -0.05 15.03 25.97
N PRO A 98 -0.05 14.89 27.31
CA PRO A 98 -1.06 14.08 28.01
C PRO A 98 -2.45 14.72 27.98
N LYS A 99 -2.53 16.05 27.89
CA LYS A 99 -3.81 16.79 27.82
C LYS A 99 -4.42 16.80 26.43
N LEU A 100 -3.73 16.26 25.43
CA LEU A 100 -4.22 16.13 24.08
C LEU A 100 -4.71 14.70 23.87
N SER A 101 -6.01 14.49 23.82
CA SER A 101 -6.61 13.16 23.65
C SER A 101 -6.59 12.71 22.19
N GLY A 102 -6.69 13.66 21.26
CA GLY A 102 -6.81 13.36 19.83
C GLY A 102 -8.15 12.70 19.49
N ILE A 103 -8.18 11.96 18.38
CA ILE A 103 -9.33 11.15 17.98
C ILE A 103 -9.01 9.66 18.10
N VAL A 104 -10.04 8.82 18.28
CA VAL A 104 -9.87 7.37 18.33
C VAL A 104 -10.66 6.74 17.19
N LEU A 105 -9.94 6.05 16.30
CA LEU A 105 -10.52 5.19 15.28
C LEU A 105 -10.75 3.81 15.90
N ARG A 106 -11.94 3.25 15.71
CA ARG A 106 -12.34 1.95 16.27
C ARG A 106 -12.87 1.04 15.17
N SER A 107 -12.46 -0.21 15.20
CA SER A 107 -13.03 -1.29 14.38
C SER A 107 -13.02 -2.61 15.14
N ALA A 108 -13.44 -3.70 14.48
CA ALA A 108 -13.34 -5.05 15.06
C ALA A 108 -11.88 -5.49 15.29
N ALA A 109 -10.93 -4.93 14.52
CA ALA A 109 -9.51 -5.21 14.67
C ALA A 109 -8.85 -4.49 15.87
N GLY A 110 -9.50 -3.47 16.45
CA GLY A 110 -9.02 -2.77 17.63
C GLY A 110 -9.30 -1.26 17.60
N SER A 111 -8.41 -0.49 18.24
CA SER A 111 -8.51 0.97 18.24
C SER A 111 -7.16 1.66 18.11
N VAL A 112 -7.10 2.70 17.28
CA VAL A 112 -5.93 3.56 17.08
C VAL A 112 -6.25 4.97 17.50
N ARG A 113 -5.36 5.59 18.28
CA ARG A 113 -5.45 7.00 18.65
C ARG A 113 -4.60 7.84 17.70
N LEU A 114 -5.20 8.88 17.14
CA LEU A 114 -4.54 9.82 16.24
C LEU A 114 -4.55 11.23 16.85
N LYS A 115 -3.36 11.82 17.04
CA LYS A 115 -3.19 13.21 17.49
C LYS A 115 -2.59 14.10 16.41
N VAL A 116 -1.67 13.55 15.62
CA VAL A 116 -0.99 14.24 14.53
C VAL A 116 -0.57 13.26 13.45
N GLY A 117 -0.56 13.71 12.21
CA GLY A 117 0.00 13.01 11.07
C GLY A 117 0.49 14.01 10.03
N GLY A 118 1.40 13.59 9.17
CA GLY A 118 1.97 14.48 8.17
C GLY A 118 2.30 13.79 6.86
N TYR A 119 2.32 14.58 5.79
CA TYR A 119 2.81 14.20 4.48
C TYR A 119 3.69 15.33 3.93
N ALA A 120 5.01 15.11 3.96
CA ALA A 120 5.99 16.16 3.68
C ALA A 120 5.76 17.40 4.58
N ASP A 121 5.40 18.54 4.00
CA ASP A 121 5.11 19.79 4.72
C ASP A 121 3.65 19.96 5.16
N ASP A 122 2.73 19.17 4.60
CA ASP A 122 1.33 19.15 5.04
C ASP A 122 1.23 18.41 6.38
N THR A 123 0.82 19.12 7.44
CA THR A 123 0.62 18.54 8.77
C THR A 123 -0.86 18.61 9.16
N ALA A 124 -1.43 17.50 9.63
CA ALA A 124 -2.77 17.45 10.20
C ALA A 124 -2.70 17.09 11.68
N SER A 125 -3.33 17.88 12.54
CA SER A 125 -3.55 17.53 13.94
C SER A 125 -5.03 17.25 14.19
N TYR A 126 -5.32 16.25 15.00
CA TYR A 126 -6.67 15.82 15.31
C TYR A 126 -6.93 16.08 16.79
N VAL A 127 -8.08 16.66 17.10
CA VAL A 127 -8.46 17.05 18.46
C VAL A 127 -9.89 16.66 18.75
N SER A 128 -10.20 16.41 20.01
CA SER A 128 -11.55 16.07 20.47
C SER A 128 -12.32 17.28 21.02
N THR A 129 -11.63 18.37 21.35
CA THR A 129 -12.21 19.57 21.98
C THR A 129 -11.55 20.88 21.51
N ILE A 130 -12.20 22.02 21.76
CA ILE A 130 -11.63 23.35 21.51
C ILE A 130 -10.43 23.65 22.42
N ALA A 131 -10.44 23.15 23.66
CA ALA A 131 -9.30 23.33 24.57
C ALA A 131 -8.03 22.69 23.99
N GLU A 132 -8.17 21.55 23.34
CA GLU A 132 -7.08 20.88 22.63
C GLU A 132 -6.58 21.68 21.42
N VAL A 133 -7.43 22.44 20.73
CA VAL A 133 -6.98 23.39 19.67
C VAL A 133 -5.97 24.39 20.24
N ILE A 134 -6.25 24.97 21.41
CA ILE A 134 -5.37 25.95 22.05
C ILE A 134 -4.02 25.29 22.43
N LEU A 135 -4.05 24.05 22.89
CA LEU A 135 -2.84 23.29 23.20
C LEU A 135 -1.98 23.05 21.96
N VAL A 136 -2.57 22.54 20.87
CA VAL A 136 -1.88 22.31 19.60
C VAL A 136 -1.29 23.62 19.07
N MET A 137 -2.04 24.72 19.17
CA MET A 137 -1.57 26.03 18.75
C MET A 137 -0.40 26.53 19.58
N THR A 138 -0.44 26.32 20.90
CA THR A 138 0.65 26.70 21.81
C THR A 138 1.92 25.90 21.51
N ILE A 139 1.80 24.58 21.35
CA ILE A 139 2.91 23.71 20.97
C ILE A 139 3.51 24.15 19.63
N THR A 140 2.66 24.40 18.64
CA THR A 140 3.10 24.82 17.30
C THR A 140 3.80 26.18 17.32
N ARG A 141 3.36 27.12 18.16
CA ARG A 141 4.04 28.43 18.33
C ARG A 141 5.41 28.31 19.00
N ILE A 142 5.53 27.46 20.02
CA ILE A 142 6.82 27.17 20.66
C ILE A 142 7.77 26.49 19.66
N PHE A 143 7.25 25.53 18.89
CA PHE A 143 8.04 24.89 17.83
C PHE A 143 8.45 25.90 16.75
N ALA A 144 7.54 26.79 16.33
CA ALA A 144 7.82 27.84 15.36
C ALA A 144 8.93 28.79 15.81
N SER A 145 8.93 29.20 17.08
CA SER A 145 9.99 30.06 17.62
C SER A 145 11.35 29.37 17.70
N ALA A 146 11.38 28.06 17.96
CA ALA A 146 12.61 27.29 18.03
C ALA A 146 13.17 26.91 16.64
N SER A 147 12.29 26.49 15.72
CA SER A 147 12.66 25.92 14.42
C SER A 147 12.76 26.93 13.29
N GLY A 148 12.35 28.18 13.51
CA GLY A 148 12.24 29.20 12.46
C GLY A 148 11.05 29.02 11.51
N LEU A 149 10.32 27.89 11.59
CA LEU A 149 9.10 27.69 10.83
C LEU A 149 8.00 28.63 11.29
N ARG A 150 7.13 29.06 10.36
CA ARG A 150 6.02 29.96 10.69
C ARG A 150 4.72 29.38 10.21
N LEU A 151 3.83 29.12 11.16
CA LEU A 151 2.47 28.72 10.82
C LEU A 151 1.74 29.88 10.13
N ASN A 152 0.92 29.51 9.17
CA ASN A 152 0.02 30.40 8.48
C ASN A 152 -1.39 30.20 9.01
N GLU A 153 -1.66 30.79 10.18
CA GLU A 153 -2.95 30.60 10.88
C GLU A 153 -4.17 30.99 10.02
N GLU A 154 -4.02 31.87 9.03
CA GLU A 154 -5.09 32.22 8.08
C GLU A 154 -5.36 31.14 7.02
N LYS A 155 -4.34 30.37 6.63
CA LYS A 155 -4.48 29.25 5.69
C LYS A 155 -4.69 27.92 6.39
N THR A 156 -4.40 27.82 7.68
CA THR A 156 -4.72 26.65 8.49
C THR A 156 -6.21 26.38 8.42
N LEU A 157 -6.58 25.21 7.91
CA LEU A 157 -7.98 24.81 7.77
C LEU A 157 -8.41 24.04 9.02
N VAL A 158 -9.53 24.43 9.60
CA VAL A 158 -10.17 23.67 10.68
C VAL A 158 -11.44 23.05 10.14
N ILE A 159 -11.51 21.72 10.17
CA ILE A 159 -12.63 20.93 9.64
C ILE A 159 -13.26 20.19 10.80
N ALA A 160 -14.59 20.25 10.92
CA ALA A 160 -15.30 19.44 11.89
C ALA A 160 -15.54 18.04 11.33
N LEU A 161 -15.12 17.03 12.08
CA LEU A 161 -15.29 15.63 11.66
C LEU A 161 -16.72 15.13 11.88
N ASN A 162 -17.49 15.82 12.73
CA ASN A 162 -18.93 15.64 12.87
C ASN A 162 -19.67 16.95 12.52
N PRO A 163 -20.38 17.01 11.38
CA PRO A 163 -21.14 18.19 10.98
C PRO A 163 -22.23 18.65 11.96
N GLU A 164 -22.86 17.70 12.66
CA GLU A 164 -24.03 17.98 13.51
C GLU A 164 -23.67 18.73 14.80
N SER A 165 -22.43 18.61 15.25
CA SER A 165 -21.95 19.23 16.49
C SER A 165 -21.43 20.65 16.29
N ILE A 166 -21.27 21.10 15.03
CA ILE A 166 -20.73 22.42 14.70
C ILE A 166 -21.53 23.53 15.38
N GLN A 167 -22.86 23.41 15.44
CA GLN A 167 -23.73 24.41 16.07
C GLN A 167 -23.53 24.51 17.59
N LYS A 168 -23.02 23.45 18.23
CA LYS A 168 -22.78 23.38 19.68
C LYS A 168 -21.35 23.76 20.05
N MET A 169 -20.51 24.06 19.07
CA MET A 169 -19.10 24.37 19.26
C MET A 169 -18.93 25.84 19.65
N GLY A 170 -18.15 26.09 20.70
CA GLY A 170 -17.71 27.44 21.06
C GLY A 170 -16.78 28.09 20.03
N PRO A 171 -16.40 29.37 20.22
CA PRO A 171 -15.52 30.08 19.30
C PRO A 171 -14.10 29.51 19.31
N LEU A 172 -13.50 29.41 18.12
CA LEU A 172 -12.07 29.09 17.96
C LEU A 172 -11.20 30.32 18.27
N PRO A 173 -9.95 30.13 18.72
CA PRO A 173 -9.04 31.24 18.96
C PRO A 173 -8.71 31.95 17.64
N ALA A 174 -8.84 33.28 17.61
CA ALA A 174 -8.48 34.08 16.44
C ALA A 174 -6.99 33.89 16.08
N PRO A 175 -6.62 33.87 14.78
CA PRO A 175 -7.44 34.09 13.60
C PRO A 175 -8.06 32.81 13.01
N LEU A 176 -7.96 31.66 13.69
CA LEU A 176 -8.50 30.39 13.17
C LEU A 176 -10.01 30.49 12.97
N ARG A 177 -10.48 29.91 11.87
CA ARG A 177 -11.91 29.86 11.54
C ARG A 177 -12.29 28.44 11.16
N LEU A 178 -13.43 28.01 11.68
CA LEU A 178 -14.03 26.75 11.26
C LEU A 178 -14.46 26.90 9.80
N GLN A 179 -14.11 25.91 8.98
CA GLN A 179 -14.57 25.83 7.61
C GLN A 179 -16.11 25.69 7.61
N ALA A 180 -16.77 26.42 6.71
CA ALA A 180 -18.22 26.28 6.53
C ALA A 180 -18.57 24.82 6.17
N ILE A 181 -19.69 24.32 6.69
CA ILE A 181 -20.11 22.91 6.60
C ILE A 181 -20.12 22.37 5.17
N THR A 182 -20.59 23.18 4.23
CA THR A 182 -20.73 22.85 2.80
C THR A 182 -19.50 23.19 1.97
N LYS A 183 -18.50 23.86 2.56
CA LYS A 183 -17.30 24.27 1.83
C LYS A 183 -16.30 23.11 1.84
N LEU A 184 -15.87 22.74 0.64
CA LEU A 184 -14.75 21.83 0.45
C LEU A 184 -13.47 22.63 0.17
N SER A 185 -12.33 22.09 0.58
CA SER A 185 -11.03 22.70 0.33
C SER A 185 -10.02 21.64 -0.04
N ARG A 186 -9.02 22.05 -0.82
CA ARG A 186 -8.01 21.14 -1.34
C ARG A 186 -7.05 20.74 -0.21
N TYR A 187 -6.89 19.46 0.00
CA TYR A 187 -5.85 18.87 0.86
C TYR A 187 -5.30 17.61 0.19
N LEU A 188 -3.97 17.50 0.06
CA LEU A 188 -3.31 16.40 -0.65
C LEU A 188 -3.95 16.08 -2.01
N GLY A 189 -4.38 17.11 -2.74
CA GLY A 189 -4.99 16.93 -4.08
C GLY A 189 -6.45 16.44 -4.11
N LEU A 190 -7.07 16.17 -2.97
CA LEU A 190 -8.49 15.82 -2.81
C LEU A 190 -9.28 17.02 -2.28
N GLN A 191 -10.61 16.98 -2.41
CA GLN A 191 -11.51 17.97 -1.83
C GLN A 191 -12.07 17.42 -0.50
N VAL A 192 -11.73 18.07 0.60
CA VAL A 192 -12.10 17.67 1.96
C VAL A 192 -12.89 18.77 2.67
N GLY A 193 -13.80 18.36 3.55
CA GLY A 193 -14.59 19.22 4.39
C GLY A 193 -15.46 18.42 5.35
N SER A 194 -16.28 19.10 6.14
CA SER A 194 -17.09 18.46 7.19
C SER A 194 -18.13 17.50 6.59
N VAL A 195 -18.78 17.91 5.50
CA VAL A 195 -19.65 17.04 4.70
C VAL A 195 -18.88 16.59 3.47
N GLN A 196 -18.80 15.28 3.27
CA GLN A 196 -18.14 14.71 2.10
C GLN A 196 -19.02 14.86 0.86
N ASP A 197 -18.41 15.24 -0.25
CA ASP A 197 -18.97 15.13 -1.60
C ASP A 197 -17.96 14.36 -2.47
N PRO A 198 -18.13 13.03 -2.60
CA PRO A 198 -17.23 12.21 -3.41
C PRO A 198 -17.19 12.65 -4.88
N ASP A 199 -18.31 13.11 -5.43
CA ASP A 199 -18.42 13.47 -6.85
C ASP A 199 -17.72 14.80 -7.16
N TYR A 200 -17.69 15.74 -6.22
CA TYR A 200 -17.05 17.03 -6.41
C TYR A 200 -15.56 16.93 -6.77
N THR A 201 -14.81 16.02 -6.13
CA THR A 201 -13.38 15.81 -6.48
C THR A 201 -13.21 15.35 -7.92
N TRP A 202 -14.09 14.45 -8.39
CA TRP A 202 -14.09 13.98 -9.78
C TRP A 202 -14.46 15.10 -10.76
N GLN A 203 -15.39 15.99 -10.40
CA GLN A 203 -15.73 17.17 -11.20
C GLN A 203 -14.56 18.15 -11.30
N VAL A 204 -13.86 18.42 -10.20
CA VAL A 204 -12.65 19.26 -10.22
C VAL A 204 -11.58 18.64 -11.12
N ALA A 205 -11.40 17.32 -11.05
CA ALA A 205 -10.46 16.60 -11.91
C ALA A 205 -10.85 16.69 -13.39
N ARG A 206 -12.14 16.56 -13.70
CA ARG A 206 -12.68 16.78 -15.04
C ARG A 206 -12.29 18.16 -15.57
N THR A 207 -12.56 19.23 -14.82
CA THR A 207 -12.23 20.61 -15.23
C THR A 207 -10.73 20.80 -15.47
N GLN A 208 -9.88 20.28 -14.58
CA GLN A 208 -8.42 20.32 -14.73
C GLN A 208 -7.94 19.58 -15.99
N LEU A 209 -8.51 18.40 -16.25
CA LEU A 209 -8.16 17.59 -17.42
C LEU A 209 -8.65 18.23 -18.72
N VAL A 210 -9.85 18.81 -18.76
CA VAL A 210 -10.34 19.56 -19.93
C VAL A 210 -9.35 20.68 -20.30
N ALA A 211 -8.95 21.50 -19.32
CA ALA A 211 -8.01 22.58 -19.55
C ALA A 211 -6.63 22.08 -20.02
N ARG A 212 -6.10 21.03 -19.37
CA ARG A 212 -4.78 20.47 -19.69
C ARG A 212 -4.76 19.79 -21.06
N LEU A 213 -5.81 19.07 -21.41
CA LEU A 213 -5.90 18.34 -22.67
C LEU A 213 -6.21 19.26 -23.85
N ALA A 214 -6.89 20.39 -23.65
CA ALA A 214 -7.02 21.40 -24.69
C ALA A 214 -5.66 21.93 -25.19
N LEU A 215 -4.69 22.09 -24.29
CA LEU A 215 -3.31 22.43 -24.64
C LEU A 215 -2.58 21.25 -25.29
N ALA A 216 -2.78 20.03 -24.79
CA ALA A 216 -2.17 18.83 -25.35
C ALA A 216 -2.61 18.56 -26.79
N THR A 217 -3.89 18.73 -27.11
CA THR A 217 -4.44 18.52 -28.46
C THR A 217 -3.76 19.41 -29.49
N ARG A 218 -3.35 20.64 -29.14
CA ARG A 218 -2.61 21.53 -30.04
C ARG A 218 -1.21 21.00 -30.42
N LYS A 219 -0.67 20.06 -29.64
CA LYS A 219 0.66 19.47 -29.83
C LYS A 219 0.61 18.03 -30.34
N THR A 220 -0.58 17.44 -30.48
CA THR A 220 -0.75 16.06 -30.94
C THR A 220 -1.46 16.00 -32.27
N LEU A 221 -0.92 15.24 -33.21
CA LEU A 221 -1.46 15.10 -34.56
C LEU A 221 -2.15 13.74 -34.74
N THR A 222 -1.65 12.68 -34.08
CA THR A 222 -2.13 11.31 -34.30
C THR A 222 -2.98 10.77 -33.13
N VAL A 223 -3.83 9.79 -33.45
CA VAL A 223 -4.60 9.02 -32.44
C VAL A 223 -3.66 8.32 -31.46
N ASP A 224 -2.55 7.78 -31.96
CA ASP A 224 -1.55 7.09 -31.15
C ASP A 224 -0.89 8.01 -30.11
N GLN A 225 -0.50 9.23 -30.51
CA GLN A 225 0.05 10.24 -29.60
C GLN A 225 -0.96 10.61 -28.50
N ARG A 226 -2.25 10.76 -28.86
CA ARG A 226 -3.30 11.06 -27.88
C ARG A 226 -3.55 9.89 -26.93
N SER A 227 -3.45 8.65 -27.41
CA SER A 227 -3.50 7.45 -26.56
C SER A 227 -2.36 7.44 -25.52
N LEU A 228 -1.12 7.77 -25.94
CA LEU A 228 0.02 7.91 -25.02
C LEU A 228 -0.23 8.98 -23.96
N ILE A 229 -0.80 10.12 -24.33
CA ILE A 229 -1.12 11.19 -23.37
C ILE A 229 -2.22 10.76 -22.40
N ALA A 230 -3.25 10.06 -22.87
CA ALA A 230 -4.30 9.53 -22.00
C ALA A 230 -3.70 8.58 -20.95
N MET A 231 -2.84 7.65 -21.37
CA MET A 231 -2.10 6.73 -20.50
C MET A 231 -1.16 7.46 -19.51
N ALA A 232 -0.45 8.50 -19.96
CA ALA A 232 0.58 9.16 -19.14
C ALA A 232 0.05 10.26 -18.22
N ILE A 233 -1.12 10.85 -18.53
CA ILE A 233 -1.64 12.03 -17.81
C ILE A 233 -3.03 11.76 -17.23
N VAL A 234 -3.95 11.25 -18.03
CA VAL A 234 -5.36 11.10 -17.62
C VAL A 234 -5.49 9.97 -16.61
N ILE A 235 -5.03 8.77 -16.97
CA ILE A 235 -5.15 7.59 -16.11
C ILE A 235 -4.50 7.80 -14.74
N PRO A 236 -3.23 8.25 -14.62
CA PRO A 236 -2.61 8.44 -13.30
C PRO A 236 -3.36 9.45 -12.42
N LYS A 237 -3.89 10.53 -13.02
CA LYS A 237 -4.69 11.52 -12.28
C LYS A 237 -6.00 10.93 -11.75
N LEU A 238 -6.69 10.13 -12.54
CA LEU A 238 -7.94 9.48 -12.14
C LEU A 238 -7.69 8.33 -11.15
N LEU A 239 -6.64 7.53 -11.33
CA LEU A 239 -6.23 6.49 -10.40
C LEU A 239 -5.83 7.06 -9.04
N TYR A 240 -5.14 8.20 -9.01
CA TYR A 240 -4.82 8.88 -7.76
C TYR A 240 -6.08 9.24 -6.96
N ILE A 241 -7.11 9.74 -7.62
CA ILE A 241 -8.40 10.05 -6.95
C ILE A 241 -9.09 8.75 -6.55
N GLY A 242 -9.16 7.76 -7.46
CA GLY A 242 -9.79 6.46 -7.22
C GLY A 242 -9.19 5.67 -6.05
N ARG A 243 -7.92 5.90 -5.73
CA ARG A 243 -7.27 5.34 -4.53
C ARG A 243 -7.92 5.81 -3.22
N HIS A 244 -8.43 7.03 -3.18
CA HIS A 244 -8.95 7.66 -1.97
C HIS A 244 -10.47 7.82 -1.98
N GLN A 245 -11.07 7.98 -3.16
CA GLN A 245 -12.50 8.16 -3.38
C GLN A 245 -12.90 7.33 -4.60
N TRP A 246 -13.38 6.11 -4.35
CA TRP A 246 -13.75 5.19 -5.43
C TRP A 246 -14.90 5.78 -6.29
N PRO A 247 -14.79 5.79 -7.63
CA PRO A 247 -15.79 6.40 -8.48
C PRO A 247 -17.07 5.55 -8.58
N SER A 248 -18.20 6.22 -8.78
CA SER A 248 -19.45 5.55 -9.17
C SER A 248 -19.33 4.93 -10.58
N LYS A 249 -20.20 3.96 -10.88
CA LYS A 249 -20.29 3.37 -12.23
C LYS A 249 -20.56 4.43 -13.30
N GLY A 250 -21.39 5.44 -12.98
CA GLY A 250 -21.68 6.56 -13.89
C GLY A 250 -20.44 7.40 -14.17
N THR A 251 -19.66 7.72 -13.13
CA THR A 251 -18.40 8.47 -13.26
C THR A 251 -17.38 7.71 -14.12
N ILE A 252 -17.23 6.38 -13.93
CA ILE A 252 -16.35 5.55 -14.75
C ILE A 252 -16.78 5.61 -16.23
N GLN A 253 -18.07 5.44 -16.50
CA GLN A 253 -18.60 5.47 -17.88
C GLN A 253 -18.41 6.84 -18.54
N ALA A 254 -18.66 7.92 -17.80
CA ALA A 254 -18.46 9.28 -18.26
C ALA A 254 -16.99 9.52 -18.65
N PHE A 255 -16.04 9.24 -17.74
CA PHE A 255 -14.62 9.42 -18.03
C PHE A 255 -14.11 8.48 -19.13
N GLN A 256 -14.60 7.24 -19.22
CA GLN A 256 -14.24 6.34 -20.32
C GLN A 256 -14.67 6.91 -21.68
N LYS A 257 -15.87 7.51 -21.74
CA LYS A 257 -16.36 8.20 -22.94
C LYS A 257 -15.50 9.42 -23.27
N MET A 258 -15.14 10.24 -22.27
CA MET A 258 -14.26 11.40 -22.46
C MET A 258 -12.86 10.99 -22.96
N ILE A 259 -12.28 9.93 -22.43
CA ILE A 259 -11.00 9.36 -22.86
C ILE A 259 -11.08 8.93 -24.33
N LYS A 260 -12.14 8.19 -24.69
CA LYS A 260 -12.37 7.77 -26.07
C LYS A 260 -12.49 8.98 -27.01
N ASN A 261 -13.30 9.98 -26.64
CA ASN A 261 -13.47 11.19 -27.44
C ASN A 261 -12.17 11.97 -27.61
N TYR A 262 -11.33 12.03 -26.57
CA TYR A 262 -10.02 12.67 -26.66
C TYR A 262 -9.09 11.92 -27.62
N ILE A 263 -9.00 10.60 -27.52
CA ILE A 263 -8.10 9.80 -28.35
C ILE A 263 -8.50 9.88 -29.83
N TRP A 264 -9.77 9.69 -30.14
CA TRP A 264 -10.22 9.68 -31.54
C TRP A 264 -10.37 11.07 -32.14
N HIS A 265 -10.88 12.04 -31.38
CA HIS A 265 -11.31 13.33 -31.93
C HIS A 265 -10.58 14.54 -31.32
N GLY A 266 -9.63 14.33 -30.41
CA GLY A 266 -8.90 15.42 -29.76
C GLY A 266 -9.75 16.26 -28.80
N ARG A 267 -10.96 15.80 -28.44
CA ARG A 267 -11.90 16.53 -27.58
C ARG A 267 -12.22 15.72 -26.32
N PHE A 268 -11.83 16.23 -25.16
CA PHE A 268 -12.14 15.59 -23.88
C PHE A 268 -13.50 16.09 -23.35
N THR A 269 -14.58 15.43 -23.78
CA THR A 269 -15.98 15.79 -23.46
C THR A 269 -16.87 14.57 -23.31
N GLU A 270 -17.97 14.70 -22.57
CA GLU A 270 -18.98 13.65 -22.39
C GLU A 270 -19.97 13.56 -23.56
N CYS A 271 -20.14 14.66 -24.30
CA CYS A 271 -20.99 14.67 -25.49
C CYS A 271 -20.42 13.74 -26.56
N ASP A 272 -21.28 13.10 -27.34
CA ASP A 272 -20.82 12.37 -28.52
C ASP A 272 -20.18 13.35 -29.50
N VAL A 273 -19.00 12.99 -29.98
CA VAL A 273 -18.28 13.76 -30.99
C VAL A 273 -18.49 13.03 -32.32
N GLY A 274 -18.87 13.77 -33.36
CA GLY A 274 -19.07 13.20 -34.69
C GLY A 274 -17.82 12.51 -35.22
N GLY A 275 -18.04 11.40 -35.94
CA GLY A 275 -16.98 10.57 -36.52
C GLY A 275 -16.87 9.20 -35.83
N ARG A 276 -16.72 8.14 -36.62
CA ARG A 276 -16.55 6.78 -36.08
C ARG A 276 -15.10 6.55 -35.68
N ALA A 277 -14.88 5.86 -34.56
CA ALA A 277 -13.58 5.24 -34.31
C ALA A 277 -13.25 4.26 -35.44
N TRP A 278 -12.04 4.31 -35.98
CA TRP A 278 -11.66 3.52 -37.15
C TRP A 278 -11.23 2.09 -36.79
N LEU A 279 -10.93 1.85 -35.52
CA LEU A 279 -10.64 0.51 -34.99
C LEU A 279 -11.77 0.05 -34.06
N ASN A 280 -12.00 -1.27 -34.07
CA ASN A 280 -12.81 -1.92 -33.06
C ASN A 280 -12.20 -1.65 -31.66
N GLN A 281 -13.05 -1.43 -30.66
CA GLN A 281 -12.63 -1.17 -29.28
C GLN A 281 -11.65 -2.22 -28.76
N HIS A 282 -11.92 -3.51 -28.99
CA HIS A 282 -11.04 -4.60 -28.56
C HIS A 282 -9.64 -4.48 -29.17
N VAL A 283 -9.55 -4.18 -30.47
CA VAL A 283 -8.27 -4.00 -31.17
C VAL A 283 -7.55 -2.75 -30.68
N ALA A 284 -8.29 -1.65 -30.45
CA ALA A 284 -7.71 -0.40 -29.97
C ALA A 284 -7.08 -0.52 -28.57
N THR A 285 -7.64 -1.38 -27.71
CA THR A 285 -7.10 -1.65 -26.36
C THR A 285 -5.89 -2.56 -26.34
N LEU A 286 -5.62 -3.32 -27.43
CA LEU A 286 -4.46 -4.21 -27.47
C LEU A 286 -3.14 -3.44 -27.35
N PRO A 287 -2.07 -4.07 -26.80
CA PRO A 287 -0.74 -3.50 -26.79
C PRO A 287 -0.28 -3.10 -28.20
N ARG A 288 0.55 -2.06 -28.29
CA ARG A 288 1.13 -1.59 -29.57
C ARG A 288 1.91 -2.70 -30.29
N GLN A 289 2.59 -3.57 -29.55
CA GLN A 289 3.32 -4.71 -30.11
C GLN A 289 2.39 -5.74 -30.77
N GLN A 290 1.09 -5.73 -30.45
CA GLN A 290 0.07 -6.61 -31.02
C GLN A 290 -0.79 -5.88 -32.06
N GLY A 291 -0.35 -4.73 -32.56
CA GLY A 291 -1.07 -3.94 -33.58
C GLY A 291 -2.19 -3.07 -33.04
N GLY A 292 -2.34 -2.95 -31.72
CA GLY A 292 -3.30 -2.05 -31.07
C GLY A 292 -2.74 -0.65 -30.82
N LEU A 293 -3.54 0.19 -30.15
CA LEU A 293 -3.16 1.56 -29.76
C LEU A 293 -2.93 1.70 -28.25
N ALA A 294 -3.04 0.60 -27.49
CA ALA A 294 -3.07 0.56 -26.04
C ALA A 294 -3.97 1.65 -25.44
N VAL A 295 -5.18 1.80 -26.00
CA VAL A 295 -6.19 2.71 -25.46
C VAL A 295 -6.53 2.26 -24.04
N PRO A 296 -6.44 3.14 -23.03
CA PRO A 296 -6.70 2.73 -21.67
C PRO A 296 -8.19 2.46 -21.42
N ASP A 297 -8.45 1.44 -20.61
CA ASP A 297 -9.76 1.15 -20.03
C ASP A 297 -9.73 1.51 -18.54
N LEU A 298 -10.36 2.64 -18.20
CA LEU A 298 -10.38 3.18 -16.85
C LEU A 298 -10.94 2.19 -15.83
N LYS A 299 -11.95 1.39 -16.20
CA LYS A 299 -12.52 0.40 -15.30
C LYS A 299 -11.48 -0.67 -14.97
N MET A 300 -10.79 -1.17 -15.99
CA MET A 300 -9.75 -2.19 -15.80
C MET A 300 -8.57 -1.65 -14.99
N GLU A 301 -8.14 -0.42 -15.25
CA GLU A 301 -7.07 0.25 -14.50
C GLU A 301 -7.43 0.45 -13.02
N LEU A 302 -8.67 0.87 -12.73
CA LEU A 302 -9.16 0.99 -11.35
C LEU A 302 -9.24 -0.37 -10.65
N LEU A 303 -9.74 -1.41 -11.34
CA LEU A 303 -9.80 -2.77 -10.78
C LEU A 303 -8.39 -3.33 -10.53
N ALA A 304 -7.44 -3.08 -11.42
CA ALA A 304 -6.04 -3.44 -11.22
C ALA A 304 -5.43 -2.73 -10.00
N LEU A 305 -5.68 -1.42 -9.85
CA LEU A 305 -5.28 -0.64 -8.67
C LEU A 305 -5.87 -1.22 -7.38
N ALA A 306 -7.17 -1.55 -7.38
CA ALA A 306 -7.84 -2.16 -6.23
C ALA A 306 -7.21 -3.52 -5.90
N ALA A 307 -6.98 -4.37 -6.90
CA ALA A 307 -6.37 -5.68 -6.71
C ALA A 307 -4.96 -5.59 -6.10
N VAL A 308 -4.13 -4.64 -6.56
CA VAL A 308 -2.80 -4.39 -5.98
C VAL A 308 -2.91 -3.91 -4.54
N THR A 309 -3.84 -2.99 -4.25
CA THR A 309 -4.05 -2.44 -2.90
C THR A 309 -4.49 -3.52 -1.94
N VAL A 310 -5.47 -4.33 -2.35
CA VAL A 310 -5.98 -5.49 -1.62
C VAL A 310 -4.87 -6.49 -1.33
N ASN A 311 -4.03 -6.80 -2.33
CA ASN A 311 -2.91 -7.72 -2.12
C ASN A 311 -1.91 -7.18 -1.08
N ASN A 312 -1.56 -5.90 -1.17
CA ASN A 312 -0.65 -5.30 -0.20
C ASN A 312 -1.22 -5.35 1.22
N TRP A 313 -2.53 -5.14 1.39
CA TRP A 313 -3.18 -5.29 2.69
C TRP A 313 -3.23 -6.75 3.15
N ALA A 314 -3.58 -7.68 2.26
CA ALA A 314 -3.64 -9.11 2.60
C ALA A 314 -2.28 -9.65 3.04
N VAL A 315 -1.19 -9.16 2.43
CA VAL A 315 0.13 -9.66 2.77
C VAL A 315 0.80 -8.85 3.87
N ASP A 316 0.75 -7.53 3.85
CA ASP A 316 1.58 -6.67 4.71
C ASP A 316 0.76 -5.86 5.73
N SER A 317 -0.52 -6.17 5.95
CA SER A 317 -1.32 -5.45 6.95
C SER A 317 -0.84 -5.67 8.38
N ASP A 318 -0.79 -4.57 9.11
CA ASP A 318 -0.71 -4.50 10.57
C ASP A 318 -2.09 -4.11 11.15
N PRO A 319 -2.29 -4.24 12.49
CA PRO A 319 -3.56 -3.91 13.12
C PRO A 319 -4.06 -2.49 12.82
N ASP A 320 -3.16 -1.50 12.71
CA ASP A 320 -3.54 -0.11 12.47
C ASP A 320 -4.06 0.08 11.03
N THR A 321 -3.40 -0.55 10.06
CA THR A 321 -3.86 -0.56 8.66
C THR A 321 -5.19 -1.28 8.49
N GLN A 322 -5.47 -2.31 9.30
CA GLN A 322 -6.76 -3.01 9.31
C GLN A 322 -7.86 -2.12 9.88
N ILE A 323 -7.61 -1.45 11.01
CA ILE A 323 -8.55 -0.49 11.60
C ILE A 323 -8.86 0.63 10.61
N LEU A 324 -7.83 1.16 9.94
CA LEU A 324 -8.03 2.18 8.91
C LEU A 324 -8.85 1.64 7.73
N GLY A 325 -8.56 0.42 7.26
CA GLY A 325 -9.32 -0.24 6.19
C GLY A 325 -10.79 -0.40 6.53
N ASP A 326 -11.10 -0.86 7.74
CA ASP A 326 -12.47 -1.02 8.24
C ASP A 326 -13.21 0.33 8.32
N VAL A 327 -12.53 1.36 8.83
CA VAL A 327 -13.10 2.72 8.93
C VAL A 327 -13.36 3.32 7.54
N LEU A 328 -12.43 3.13 6.59
CA LEU A 328 -12.55 3.67 5.23
C LEU A 328 -13.59 2.91 4.39
N ALA A 329 -13.73 1.60 4.56
CA ALA A 329 -14.71 0.80 3.84
C ALA A 329 -16.14 1.03 4.35
N GLY A 330 -16.29 1.46 5.61
CA GLY A 330 -17.57 1.52 6.29
C GLY A 330 -18.21 0.13 6.39
N CYS A 331 -19.25 -0.02 7.20
CA CYS A 331 -20.03 -1.25 7.27
C CYS A 331 -20.85 -1.56 5.98
N GLN A 332 -20.37 -1.18 4.79
CA GLN A 332 -21.00 -1.48 3.51
C GLN A 332 -20.07 -2.30 2.59
N THR A 333 -20.51 -3.54 2.40
CA THR A 333 -20.01 -4.58 1.52
C THR A 333 -20.04 -4.17 0.05
N VAL A 334 -18.97 -3.58 -0.49
CA VAL A 334 -18.66 -3.71 -1.93
C VAL A 334 -17.15 -3.68 -2.17
N GLY A 335 -16.59 -4.77 -2.71
CA GLY A 335 -15.19 -4.88 -3.16
C GLY A 335 -14.27 -5.64 -2.20
N LEU A 336 -14.44 -5.45 -0.89
CA LEU A 336 -13.67 -6.17 0.15
C LEU A 336 -14.18 -7.57 0.46
N SER A 337 -15.30 -8.08 -0.10
CA SER A 337 -15.72 -9.47 0.18
C SER A 337 -14.68 -10.52 -0.25
N VAL A 338 -13.83 -10.22 -1.24
CA VAL A 338 -12.71 -11.13 -1.58
C VAL A 338 -11.64 -11.11 -0.48
N CYS A 339 -11.38 -9.93 0.12
CA CYS A 339 -10.58 -9.83 1.34
C CYS A 339 -11.29 -10.49 2.51
N ASN A 340 -12.53 -10.16 2.85
CA ASN A 340 -13.21 -10.74 4.01
C ASN A 340 -13.45 -12.26 3.90
N SER A 341 -13.50 -12.84 2.69
CA SER A 341 -13.49 -14.29 2.52
C SER A 341 -12.11 -14.94 2.74
N PHE A 342 -11.00 -14.20 2.64
CA PHE A 342 -9.63 -14.76 2.68
C PHE A 342 -8.55 -13.89 3.39
N GLY A 343 -8.96 -12.87 4.12
CA GLY A 343 -8.17 -11.70 4.55
C GLY A 343 -8.94 -10.73 5.47
N GLY A 344 -10.15 -11.12 5.90
CA GLY A 344 -10.65 -10.75 7.22
C GLY A 344 -10.05 -11.72 8.21
N VAL A 345 -9.44 -11.19 9.26
CA VAL A 345 -8.72 -11.92 10.31
C VAL A 345 -9.68 -12.84 11.07
N SER A 346 -9.89 -14.02 10.54
CA SER A 346 -10.25 -15.19 11.30
C SER A 346 -9.28 -16.30 10.91
N PRO A 347 -8.78 -17.11 11.85
CA PRO A 347 -8.00 -18.29 11.50
C PRO A 347 -8.79 -19.05 10.44
N ALA A 348 -8.15 -19.32 9.29
CA ALA A 348 -8.78 -20.07 8.23
C ALA A 348 -9.38 -21.34 8.86
N ALA A 349 -10.70 -21.52 8.77
CA ALA A 349 -11.41 -22.55 9.54
C ALA A 349 -10.92 -23.98 9.23
N SER A 350 -10.17 -24.15 8.13
CA SER A 350 -9.53 -25.40 7.73
C SER A 350 -8.27 -25.17 6.90
N LYS A 351 -7.36 -26.15 6.93
CA LYS A 351 -6.12 -26.22 6.13
C LYS A 351 -6.35 -26.02 4.62
N ALA A 352 -7.52 -26.42 4.10
CA ALA A 352 -7.92 -26.18 2.72
C ALA A 352 -7.95 -24.68 2.36
N ALA A 353 -8.55 -23.86 3.22
CA ALA A 353 -8.67 -22.43 2.99
C ALA A 353 -7.32 -21.71 3.07
N MET A 354 -6.44 -22.16 3.97
CA MET A 354 -5.04 -21.71 4.07
C MET A 354 -4.29 -21.92 2.75
N VAL A 355 -4.38 -23.14 2.19
CA VAL A 355 -3.70 -23.50 0.94
C VAL A 355 -4.19 -22.66 -0.24
N VAL A 356 -5.50 -22.41 -0.33
CA VAL A 356 -6.08 -21.53 -1.35
C VAL A 356 -5.55 -20.10 -1.20
N ALA A 357 -5.54 -19.57 0.03
CA ALA A 357 -5.05 -18.22 0.30
C ALA A 357 -3.57 -18.06 -0.07
N LEU A 358 -2.71 -19.01 0.32
CA LEU A 358 -1.29 -19.03 -0.08
C LEU A 358 -1.11 -19.23 -1.58
N HIS A 359 -2.00 -19.95 -2.26
CA HIS A 359 -1.96 -20.03 -3.71
C HIS A 359 -2.31 -18.69 -4.37
N CYS A 360 -3.33 -18.00 -3.86
CA CYS A 360 -3.73 -16.68 -4.33
C CYS A 360 -2.59 -15.66 -4.23
N THR A 361 -1.72 -15.73 -3.21
CA THR A 361 -0.56 -14.81 -3.12
C THR A 361 0.41 -15.00 -4.28
N LEU A 362 0.53 -16.19 -4.87
CA LEU A 362 1.37 -16.43 -6.06
C LEU A 362 0.87 -15.71 -7.30
N TYR A 363 -0.44 -15.47 -7.42
CA TYR A 363 -0.97 -14.66 -8.51
C TYR A 363 -0.44 -13.22 -8.45
N PHE A 364 -0.33 -12.68 -7.24
CA PHE A 364 0.04 -11.28 -7.03
C PHE A 364 1.54 -11.04 -6.85
N ARG A 365 2.24 -11.91 -6.11
CA ARG A 365 3.69 -11.82 -5.87
C ARG A 365 4.53 -12.49 -6.96
N GLY A 366 3.87 -13.09 -7.95
CA GLY A 366 4.51 -13.87 -8.99
C GLY A 366 4.60 -15.35 -8.61
N PRO A 367 4.70 -16.23 -9.63
CA PRO A 367 4.77 -17.66 -9.38
C PRO A 367 6.07 -18.03 -8.67
N VAL A 368 6.09 -19.19 -7.99
CA VAL A 368 7.35 -19.82 -7.57
C VAL A 368 8.12 -20.20 -8.84
N VAL A 369 9.13 -19.42 -9.19
CA VAL A 369 9.91 -19.64 -10.42
C VAL A 369 10.91 -20.76 -10.21
N ALA A 370 10.90 -21.75 -11.13
CA ALA A 370 11.83 -22.87 -11.14
C ALA A 370 12.89 -22.72 -12.23
N THR A 371 14.16 -22.58 -11.84
CA THR A 371 15.30 -22.54 -12.77
C THR A 371 16.03 -23.88 -12.76
N TRP A 372 16.20 -24.52 -13.92
CA TRP A 372 16.73 -25.88 -14.03
C TRP A 372 18.15 -25.96 -14.57
N TYR A 373 18.93 -26.85 -13.98
CA TYR A 373 20.24 -27.28 -14.45
C TYR A 373 20.35 -28.80 -14.32
N GLY A 374 20.18 -29.51 -15.45
CA GLY A 374 20.10 -30.97 -15.46
C GLY A 374 18.96 -31.49 -14.58
N ARG A 375 19.29 -32.26 -13.54
CA ARG A 375 18.33 -32.83 -12.57
C ARG A 375 18.06 -31.92 -11.36
N ARG A 376 18.68 -30.74 -11.30
CA ARG A 376 18.54 -29.81 -10.18
C ARG A 376 17.64 -28.63 -10.58
N MET A 377 16.69 -28.28 -9.72
CA MET A 377 15.89 -27.06 -9.84
C MET A 377 16.14 -26.15 -8.65
N THR A 378 16.35 -24.87 -8.93
CA THR A 378 16.36 -23.82 -7.92
C THR A 378 14.99 -23.17 -7.92
N LEU A 379 14.34 -23.14 -6.76
CA LEU A 379 13.03 -22.52 -6.54
C LEU A 379 13.20 -21.20 -5.79
N ASP A 380 12.63 -20.14 -6.36
CA ASP A 380 12.44 -18.88 -5.65
C ASP A 380 11.20 -18.97 -4.76
N THR A 381 11.41 -19.05 -3.45
CA THR A 381 10.33 -19.17 -2.47
C THR A 381 9.86 -17.83 -1.91
N GLN A 382 10.45 -16.70 -2.33
CA GLN A 382 10.06 -15.35 -1.88
C GLN A 382 8.54 -15.07 -2.02
N PRO A 383 7.85 -15.50 -3.10
CA PRO A 383 6.40 -15.23 -3.24
C PRO A 383 5.53 -15.87 -2.16
N LEU A 384 5.99 -16.95 -1.52
CA LEU A 384 5.30 -17.63 -0.42
C LEU A 384 5.72 -17.15 0.96
N GLN A 385 6.74 -16.29 1.05
CA GLN A 385 7.17 -15.67 2.30
C GLN A 385 6.34 -14.41 2.56
N GLY A 386 5.97 -14.16 3.82
CA GLY A 386 5.22 -12.97 4.21
C GLY A 386 4.45 -13.13 5.52
N PRO A 387 3.82 -12.07 6.04
CA PRO A 387 2.97 -12.12 7.23
C PRO A 387 1.87 -13.18 7.18
N LEU A 388 1.16 -13.34 6.05
CA LEU A 388 0.14 -14.38 5.89
C LEU A 388 0.69 -15.80 6.15
N SER A 389 1.81 -16.13 5.50
CA SER A 389 2.50 -17.41 5.68
C SER A 389 2.98 -17.61 7.12
N ARG A 390 3.51 -16.57 7.77
CA ARG A 390 3.93 -16.62 9.18
C ARG A 390 2.75 -16.82 10.14
N GLN A 391 1.64 -16.15 9.90
CA GLN A 391 0.43 -16.28 10.71
C GLN A 391 -0.17 -17.67 10.60
N TYR A 392 -0.19 -18.25 9.40
CA TYR A 392 -0.62 -19.62 9.19
C TYR A 392 0.27 -20.64 9.88
N GLN A 393 1.59 -20.47 9.79
CA GLN A 393 2.54 -21.30 10.55
C GLN A 393 2.26 -21.20 12.06
N ALA A 394 2.07 -19.98 12.60
CA ALA A 394 1.74 -19.78 14.01
C ALA A 394 0.38 -20.39 14.41
N THR A 395 -0.60 -20.36 13.51
CA THR A 395 -1.94 -20.96 13.72
C THR A 395 -1.85 -22.48 13.78
N GLU A 396 -1.13 -23.10 12.83
CA GLU A 396 -0.90 -24.55 12.85
C GLU A 396 -0.07 -24.96 14.07
N GLU A 397 0.95 -24.18 14.47
CA GLU A 397 1.72 -24.41 15.71
C GLU A 397 0.82 -24.35 16.96
N THR A 398 -0.14 -23.43 17.01
CA THR A 398 -1.08 -23.30 18.13
C THR A 398 -2.08 -24.45 18.18
N LEU A 399 -2.59 -24.89 17.02
CA LEU A 399 -3.63 -25.92 16.94
C LEU A 399 -3.08 -27.35 17.02
N HIS A 400 -1.89 -27.58 16.48
CA HIS A 400 -1.35 -28.92 16.28
C HIS A 400 0.02 -29.13 16.94
N GLY A 401 0.64 -28.07 17.48
CA GLY A 401 1.98 -28.11 18.05
C GLY A 401 3.08 -27.98 16.99
N ASP A 402 4.32 -28.23 17.39
CA ASP A 402 5.49 -28.05 16.53
C ASP A 402 5.46 -28.97 15.29
N PHE A 403 5.70 -28.40 14.11
CA PHE A 403 5.79 -29.16 12.85
C PHE A 403 7.22 -29.64 12.60
N CYS A 404 7.43 -30.96 12.62
CA CYS A 404 8.74 -31.55 12.34
C CYS A 404 8.96 -31.76 10.84
N SER A 405 9.56 -30.80 10.13
CA SER A 405 9.78 -30.91 8.67
C SER A 405 10.61 -32.11 8.21
N GLU A 406 11.39 -32.75 9.10
CA GLU A 406 12.27 -33.89 8.79
C GLU A 406 11.50 -35.15 8.37
N TRP A 407 10.22 -35.27 8.70
CA TRP A 407 9.39 -36.42 8.30
C TRP A 407 8.92 -36.38 6.84
N VAL A 408 8.82 -35.20 6.21
CA VAL A 408 8.22 -35.02 4.89
C VAL A 408 8.93 -35.87 3.83
N PRO A 409 10.29 -35.95 3.81
CA PRO A 409 11.00 -36.86 2.91
C PRO A 409 10.65 -38.35 3.11
N TYR A 410 10.21 -38.77 4.29
CA TYR A 410 9.90 -40.17 4.61
C TYR A 410 8.43 -40.55 4.40
N MET A 411 7.58 -39.63 3.95
CA MET A 411 6.18 -39.94 3.63
C MET A 411 6.07 -40.72 2.32
N ALA A 412 5.21 -41.73 2.30
CA ALA A 412 4.86 -42.45 1.07
C ALA A 412 4.03 -41.54 0.15
N LEU A 413 4.47 -41.38 -1.10
CA LEU A 413 3.79 -40.52 -2.07
C LEU A 413 2.36 -40.97 -2.38
N GLU A 414 2.05 -42.25 -2.18
CA GLU A 414 0.70 -42.78 -2.40
C GLU A 414 -0.28 -42.47 -1.26
N GLU A 415 0.24 -42.25 -0.05
CA GLU A 415 -0.53 -41.91 1.14
C GLU A 415 -0.64 -40.41 1.35
N LEU A 416 0.25 -39.63 0.71
CA LEU A 416 0.26 -38.18 0.81
C LEU A 416 -1.00 -37.58 0.15
N LYS A 417 -1.89 -37.06 0.99
CA LYS A 417 -3.05 -36.24 0.59
C LYS A 417 -2.68 -34.78 0.76
N LEU A 418 -2.74 -34.03 -0.34
CA LEU A 418 -2.48 -32.58 -0.33
C LEU A 418 -3.72 -31.84 -0.81
N PHE A 419 -3.98 -30.68 -0.24
CA PHE A 419 -4.93 -29.73 -0.80
C PHE A 419 -4.32 -29.11 -2.06
N THR A 420 -5.12 -29.07 -3.11
CA THR A 420 -4.78 -28.41 -4.38
C THR A 420 -4.93 -26.90 -4.28
N GLU A 421 -4.55 -26.21 -5.34
CA GLU A 421 -4.66 -24.75 -5.47
C GLU A 421 -6.10 -24.23 -5.27
N THR A 422 -7.10 -25.10 -5.44
CA THR A 422 -8.53 -24.81 -5.26
C THR A 422 -9.10 -25.32 -3.93
N GLY A 423 -8.25 -25.83 -3.02
CA GLY A 423 -8.66 -26.29 -1.69
C GLY A 423 -9.27 -27.70 -1.68
N VAL A 424 -9.19 -28.44 -2.80
CA VAL A 424 -9.67 -29.83 -2.87
C VAL A 424 -8.54 -30.77 -2.48
N ALA A 425 -8.77 -31.63 -1.48
CA ALA A 425 -7.83 -32.69 -1.10
C ALA A 425 -7.71 -33.73 -2.21
N ARG A 426 -6.49 -34.02 -2.66
CA ARG A 426 -6.21 -35.06 -3.65
C ARG A 426 -5.00 -35.90 -3.24
N GLY A 427 -5.11 -37.21 -3.48
CA GLY A 427 -3.96 -38.11 -3.39
C GLY A 427 -3.01 -37.88 -4.57
N ILE A 428 -1.70 -37.87 -4.30
CA ILE A 428 -0.69 -37.53 -5.31
C ILE A 428 -0.58 -38.60 -6.39
N LYS A 429 -0.77 -39.89 -6.04
CA LYS A 429 -0.72 -41.02 -6.97
C LYS A 429 -1.61 -40.87 -8.20
N SER A 430 -2.81 -40.30 -8.05
CA SER A 430 -3.75 -40.11 -9.17
C SER A 430 -3.31 -38.98 -10.12
N THR A 431 -2.58 -37.99 -9.60
CA THR A 431 -2.24 -36.74 -10.29
C THR A 431 -0.80 -36.75 -10.85
N MET A 432 0.12 -37.52 -10.23
CA MET A 432 1.55 -37.55 -10.55
C MET A 432 2.08 -38.98 -10.73
N ARG A 433 1.38 -39.79 -11.55
CA ARG A 433 1.71 -41.21 -11.80
C ARG A 433 3.14 -41.47 -12.28
N ALA A 434 3.80 -40.48 -12.91
CA ALA A 434 5.16 -40.67 -13.41
C ALA A 434 6.22 -40.59 -12.28
N LEU A 435 5.86 -39.98 -11.14
CA LEU A 435 6.69 -39.92 -9.93
C LEU A 435 6.32 -41.00 -8.91
N CYS A 436 5.06 -41.46 -8.91
CA CYS A 436 4.54 -42.36 -7.87
C CYS A 436 4.51 -43.83 -8.34
N ARG A 437 5.38 -44.67 -7.76
CA ARG A 437 5.21 -46.13 -7.76
C ARG A 437 4.77 -46.58 -6.35
N ASN A 438 4.23 -47.79 -6.20
CA ASN A 438 3.88 -48.32 -4.88
C ASN A 438 5.10 -48.31 -3.95
N GLY A 439 4.92 -47.86 -2.71
CA GLY A 439 5.98 -47.77 -1.70
C GLY A 439 7.04 -46.69 -1.95
N THR A 440 6.90 -45.81 -2.95
CA THR A 440 7.88 -44.74 -3.20
C THR A 440 7.75 -43.62 -2.17
N LEU A 441 8.84 -43.30 -1.48
CA LEU A 441 8.89 -42.20 -0.52
C LEU A 441 9.26 -40.88 -1.23
N VAL A 442 8.90 -39.74 -0.62
CA VAL A 442 9.27 -38.41 -1.16
C VAL A 442 10.79 -38.30 -1.37
N LYS A 443 11.61 -38.81 -0.44
CA LYS A 443 13.08 -38.81 -0.50
C LYS A 443 13.65 -39.64 -1.65
N ASP A 444 12.89 -40.60 -2.18
CA ASP A 444 13.33 -41.42 -3.32
C ASP A 444 13.14 -40.66 -4.64
N VAL A 445 12.37 -39.57 -4.61
CA VAL A 445 12.01 -38.76 -5.80
C VAL A 445 12.66 -37.38 -5.74
N LEU A 446 12.61 -36.71 -4.59
CA LEU A 446 13.08 -35.35 -4.38
C LEU A 446 13.98 -35.29 -3.15
N HIS A 447 15.11 -34.62 -3.31
CA HIS A 447 15.95 -34.18 -2.19
C HIS A 447 16.13 -32.67 -2.27
N TRP A 448 15.90 -31.92 -1.19
CA TRP A 448 16.06 -30.47 -1.18
C TRP A 448 17.04 -29.98 -0.11
N ARG A 449 17.65 -28.84 -0.38
CA ARG A 449 18.43 -28.07 0.59
C ARG A 449 18.16 -26.58 0.41
N TRP A 450 18.27 -25.84 1.50
CA TRP A 450 18.11 -24.39 1.49
C TRP A 450 19.36 -23.67 0.99
N LEU A 451 19.18 -22.56 0.29
CA LEU A 451 20.28 -21.71 -0.21
C LEU A 451 20.49 -20.51 0.72
N ALA A 452 21.74 -20.11 0.94
CA ALA A 452 22.10 -19.01 1.86
C ALA A 452 21.48 -17.65 1.49
N LYS A 453 21.04 -17.46 0.24
CA LYS A 453 20.45 -16.20 -0.27
C LYS A 453 18.91 -16.21 -0.31
N GLY A 454 18.27 -17.18 0.34
CA GLY A 454 16.84 -17.42 0.22
C GLY A 454 16.53 -18.24 -1.05
N GLY A 455 15.58 -19.17 -0.93
CA GLY A 455 15.26 -20.13 -1.99
C GLY A 455 15.77 -21.55 -1.69
N MET A 456 15.35 -22.49 -2.53
CA MET A 456 15.51 -23.92 -2.27
C MET A 456 16.06 -24.63 -3.50
N LEU A 457 17.13 -25.40 -3.31
CA LEU A 457 17.69 -26.27 -4.35
C LEU A 457 17.11 -27.66 -4.19
N VAL A 458 16.34 -28.12 -5.18
CA VAL A 458 15.73 -29.44 -5.23
C VAL A 458 16.41 -30.29 -6.30
N THR A 459 16.78 -31.51 -5.95
CA THR A 459 17.39 -32.51 -6.84
C THR A 459 16.39 -33.63 -7.08
N VAL A 460 16.11 -33.93 -8.34
CA VAL A 460 15.24 -35.06 -8.73
C VAL A 460 16.08 -36.32 -8.86
N LEU A 461 15.70 -37.37 -8.13
CA LEU A 461 16.48 -38.60 -7.96
C LEU A 461 16.02 -39.75 -8.87
N VAL A 462 14.91 -39.58 -9.61
CA VAL A 462 14.34 -40.60 -10.50
C VAL A 462 15.31 -40.97 -11.64
N ASP A 463 15.45 -42.27 -11.93
CA ASP A 463 16.38 -42.81 -12.94
C ASP A 463 16.19 -42.21 -14.34
N LYS A 464 14.94 -42.17 -14.81
CA LYS A 464 14.58 -41.58 -16.12
C LYS A 464 14.11 -40.16 -15.90
N PHE A 465 14.87 -39.16 -16.37
CA PHE A 465 14.51 -37.75 -16.22
C PHE A 465 13.88 -37.20 -17.51
N THR A 466 12.55 -37.21 -17.60
CA THR A 466 11.78 -36.74 -18.76
C THR A 466 11.16 -35.36 -18.53
N ARG A 467 10.68 -34.71 -19.60
CA ARG A 467 9.94 -33.42 -19.50
C ARG A 467 8.69 -33.53 -18.61
N THR A 468 8.05 -34.69 -18.57
CA THR A 468 6.89 -34.97 -17.70
C THR A 468 7.31 -35.03 -16.24
N ILE A 469 8.40 -35.72 -15.92
CA ILE A 469 8.94 -35.82 -14.57
C ILE A 469 9.39 -34.45 -14.06
N ARG A 470 10.02 -33.64 -14.93
CA ARG A 470 10.36 -32.25 -14.63
C ARG A 470 9.12 -31.44 -14.19
N ARG A 471 8.06 -31.43 -14.99
CA ARG A 471 6.80 -30.71 -14.67
C ARG A 471 6.12 -31.23 -13.41
N GLN A 472 6.07 -32.54 -13.22
CA GLN A 472 5.46 -33.12 -12.01
C GLN A 472 6.29 -32.82 -10.76
N ALA A 473 7.62 -32.79 -10.85
CA ALA A 473 8.50 -32.45 -9.73
C ALA A 473 8.35 -30.99 -9.30
N GLU A 474 8.26 -30.04 -10.25
CA GLU A 474 7.96 -28.64 -9.94
C GLU A 474 6.63 -28.53 -9.19
N ARG A 475 5.57 -29.13 -9.75
CA ARG A 475 4.22 -29.05 -9.18
C ARG A 475 4.14 -29.72 -7.80
N LEU A 476 4.81 -30.85 -7.62
CA LEU A 476 4.88 -31.54 -6.34
C LEU A 476 5.49 -30.63 -5.27
N MET A 477 6.62 -29.98 -5.59
CA MET A 477 7.28 -29.12 -4.62
C MET A 477 6.46 -27.88 -4.29
N VAL A 478 5.82 -27.24 -5.29
CA VAL A 478 4.94 -26.09 -5.03
C VAL A 478 3.75 -26.49 -4.15
N LEU A 479 3.11 -27.64 -4.42
CA LEU A 479 2.02 -28.15 -3.57
C LEU A 479 2.49 -28.46 -2.14
N ILE A 480 3.67 -29.08 -1.98
CA ILE A 480 4.27 -29.33 -0.67
C ILE A 480 4.48 -28.01 0.09
N LEU A 481 5.05 -26.98 -0.56
CA LEU A 481 5.26 -25.68 0.06
C LEU A 481 3.97 -24.97 0.45
N LEU A 482 2.92 -25.09 -0.37
CA LEU A 482 1.59 -24.51 -0.06
C LEU A 482 0.91 -25.20 1.13
N ASN A 483 1.05 -26.53 1.22
CA ASN A 483 0.43 -27.34 2.28
C ASN A 483 1.24 -27.34 3.58
N PHE A 484 2.54 -27.11 3.50
CA PHE A 484 3.47 -27.11 4.62
C PHE A 484 4.39 -25.88 4.57
N PRO A 485 3.83 -24.67 4.79
CA PRO A 485 4.59 -23.42 4.72
C PRO A 485 5.74 -23.34 5.74
N GLN A 486 5.76 -24.20 6.77
CA GLN A 486 6.86 -24.34 7.72
C GLN A 486 8.19 -24.69 7.05
N LEU A 487 8.16 -25.35 5.88
CA LEU A 487 9.35 -25.64 5.07
C LEU A 487 10.06 -24.37 4.55
N LEU A 488 9.43 -23.20 4.69
CA LEU A 488 10.01 -21.91 4.32
C LEU A 488 10.97 -21.34 5.39
N ARG A 489 10.99 -21.88 6.63
CA ARG A 489 11.92 -21.46 7.70
C ARG A 489 13.31 -22.09 7.51
N HIS A 490 14.37 -21.33 7.79
CA HIS A 490 15.77 -21.77 7.68
C HIS A 490 16.37 -22.14 9.07
N GLY A 491 16.74 -23.41 9.32
CA GLY A 491 17.45 -23.93 10.53
C GLY A 491 16.58 -24.02 11.80
N GLU A 492 16.93 -24.68 12.92
CA GLU A 492 17.70 -25.92 13.19
C GLU A 492 16.68 -27.07 13.29
N HIS A 493 16.85 -28.15 12.53
CA HIS A 493 16.00 -29.34 12.70
C HIS A 493 16.62 -30.25 13.77
N SER A 494 15.90 -30.49 14.86
CA SER A 494 16.44 -31.08 16.08
C SER A 494 16.45 -32.62 16.12
N GLY A 495 16.14 -33.31 15.00
CA GLY A 495 16.06 -34.77 14.99
C GLY A 495 14.92 -35.35 15.84
N ARG A 496 14.05 -34.52 16.43
CA ARG A 496 12.96 -34.98 17.31
C ARG A 496 11.71 -35.30 16.51
N ILE A 497 11.43 -36.58 16.36
CA ILE A 497 10.16 -37.12 15.85
C ILE A 497 9.12 -37.03 16.97
N ARG A 498 7.93 -36.43 16.70
CA ARG A 498 6.65 -36.82 17.32
C ARG A 498 5.44 -36.19 16.60
N TYR A 499 4.71 -37.02 15.86
CA TYR A 499 3.25 -37.06 15.92
C TYR A 499 2.89 -38.50 16.27
N GLU A 500 2.33 -38.74 17.47
CA GLU A 500 1.34 -39.80 17.70
C GLU A 500 0.81 -39.81 19.14
N ARG A 501 -0.52 -39.83 19.29
CA ARG A 501 -1.18 -40.97 19.91
C ARG A 501 -2.58 -41.18 19.34
N SER A 502 -2.74 -42.36 18.77
CA SER A 502 -4.02 -43.05 18.56
C SER A 502 -4.74 -43.31 19.89
N GLY A 503 -6.05 -43.06 19.91
CA GLY A 503 -7.01 -43.38 20.96
C GLY A 503 -8.44 -43.27 20.39
N PRO A 504 -9.42 -44.09 20.83
CA PRO A 504 -10.41 -44.68 19.94
C PRO A 504 -11.63 -43.78 19.75
N CYS A 505 -11.72 -43.12 18.59
CA CYS A 505 -12.99 -42.79 17.96
C CYS A 505 -12.81 -42.87 16.44
N ALA A 506 -13.67 -43.67 15.81
CA ALA A 506 -13.59 -44.08 14.43
C ALA A 506 -13.55 -42.91 13.43
N GLY A 507 -12.78 -43.10 12.35
CA GLY A 507 -13.02 -42.47 11.06
C GLY A 507 -12.55 -41.03 10.89
N SER A 508 -11.24 -40.79 10.90
CA SER A 508 -10.68 -39.69 10.10
C SER A 508 -9.29 -40.06 9.60
N THR A 509 -9.18 -40.24 8.28
CA THR A 509 -7.90 -40.36 7.59
C THR A 509 -7.21 -39.01 7.66
N LEU A 510 -5.93 -39.00 8.06
CA LEU A 510 -5.04 -37.84 8.23
C LEU A 510 -5.29 -36.71 7.19
N TYR A 511 -5.42 -35.47 7.69
CA TYR A 511 -5.58 -34.22 6.94
C TYR A 511 -4.25 -33.59 6.51
#